data_AF-A0A0D2BUE0-F1
#
_entry.id   AF-A0A0D2BUE0-F1
#
_cell.length_a   1.000
_cell.length_b   1.000
_cell.length_c   1.000
_cell.angle_alpha   90.00
_cell.angle_beta   90.00
_cell.angle_gamma   90.00
#
_symmetry.space_group_name_H-M   'P 1'
#
loop_
_entity.id
_entity.type
_entity.pdbx_description
1 polymer ?
#
loop_
_entity_poly.entity_id
_entity_poly.type
_entity_poly.pdbx_seq_one_letter_code
_entity_poly.pdbx_strand_id
1 'polypeptide(L)'
;MSDQTHTTPAQRSRAERELRRHIDNIRNAMANILKEKKIVDRMNGHHYFKYKITKIPEKIYLNEPNGQTNNLLSKLPIEVIHTIFKLLPLDADRAALALTCKANAQTYEHLKDKMVTVEVNGIDTKQYYLPRPQRVTDIHRLQVLVRVNQGFMRPAGKYRLCYKCNQLIDTTHPDNAGGWGGDREDPSVENAGATKRARVRGPRCPLCRRADQLELANHRAEFAQFKRMVKNITMK
;
A
#
# COMPACT_ATOMS: atom_id res chain seq x y z
N MET A 1 -58.85 -27.28 3.32
CA MET A 1 -58.59 -27.14 1.88
C MET A 1 -57.52 -26.07 1.72
N SER A 2 -56.37 -26.45 1.19
CA SER A 2 -55.18 -25.61 1.06
C SER A 2 -55.31 -24.69 -0.15
N ASP A 3 -55.45 -23.38 0.09
CA ASP A 3 -55.38 -22.35 -0.95
C ASP A 3 -53.96 -22.30 -1.53
N GLN A 4 -53.74 -23.07 -2.61
CA GLN A 4 -52.56 -22.90 -3.46
C GLN A 4 -52.80 -21.64 -4.31
N THR A 5 -52.32 -20.50 -3.80
CA THR A 5 -52.25 -19.26 -4.56
C THR A 5 -51.32 -19.48 -5.77
N HIS A 6 -51.94 -19.72 -6.94
CA HIS A 6 -51.23 -19.77 -8.21
C HIS A 6 -50.62 -18.39 -8.50
N THR A 7 -49.33 -18.23 -8.15
CA THR A 7 -48.55 -17.04 -8.49
C THR A 7 -48.42 -16.95 -10.00
N THR A 8 -49.01 -15.91 -10.59
CA THR A 8 -48.95 -15.71 -12.04
C THR A 8 -47.52 -15.36 -12.48
N PRO A 9 -47.11 -15.68 -13.72
CA PRO A 9 -45.79 -15.30 -14.25
C PRO A 9 -45.51 -13.79 -14.14
N ALA A 10 -46.54 -12.95 -14.28
CA ALA A 10 -46.43 -11.50 -14.10
C ALA A 10 -46.13 -11.09 -12.65
N GLN A 11 -46.76 -11.75 -11.67
CA GLN A 11 -46.47 -11.53 -10.24
C GLN A 11 -45.04 -11.97 -9.90
N ARG A 12 -44.57 -13.11 -10.45
CA ARG A 12 -43.19 -13.58 -10.29
C ARG A 12 -42.19 -12.58 -10.88
N SER A 13 -42.40 -12.12 -12.12
CA SER A 13 -41.53 -11.14 -12.76
C SER A 13 -41.49 -9.79 -12.02
N ARG A 14 -42.63 -9.33 -11.47
CA ARG A 14 -42.67 -8.12 -10.63
C ARG A 14 -41.87 -8.32 -9.34
N ALA A 15 -42.07 -9.44 -8.65
CA ALA A 15 -41.32 -9.77 -7.43
C ALA A 15 -39.81 -9.90 -7.69
N GLU A 16 -39.39 -10.51 -8.81
CA GLU A 16 -37.99 -10.61 -9.20
C GLU A 16 -37.34 -9.25 -9.48
N ARG A 17 -38.05 -8.34 -10.17
CA ARG A 17 -37.57 -6.96 -10.38
C ARG A 17 -37.44 -6.20 -9.07
N GLU A 18 -38.40 -6.37 -8.18
CA GLU A 18 -38.39 -5.74 -6.87
C GLU A 18 -37.24 -6.28 -6.00
N LEU A 19 -37.03 -7.60 -5.99
CA LEU A 19 -35.89 -8.23 -5.32
C LEU A 19 -34.56 -7.72 -5.87
N ARG A 20 -34.39 -7.63 -7.20
CA ARG A 20 -33.19 -7.06 -7.82
C ARG A 20 -32.94 -5.62 -7.35
N ARG A 21 -33.99 -4.79 -7.34
CA ARG A 21 -33.90 -3.42 -6.81
C ARG A 21 -33.44 -3.38 -5.35
N HIS A 22 -33.99 -4.26 -4.50
CA HIS A 22 -33.56 -4.35 -3.10
C HIS A 22 -32.11 -4.81 -2.95
N ILE A 23 -31.68 -5.79 -3.74
CA ILE A 23 -30.28 -6.26 -3.77
C ILE A 23 -29.35 -5.12 -4.17
N ASP A 24 -29.69 -4.36 -5.22
CA ASP A 24 -28.85 -3.25 -5.70
C ASP A 24 -28.79 -2.11 -4.67
N ASN A 25 -29.90 -1.82 -3.99
CA ASN A 25 -29.93 -0.85 -2.88
C ASN A 25 -29.02 -1.28 -1.72
N ILE A 26 -29.07 -2.56 -1.33
CA ILE A 26 -28.20 -3.10 -0.28
C ILE A 26 -26.74 -3.03 -0.70
N ARG A 27 -26.41 -3.43 -1.94
CA ARG A 27 -25.04 -3.34 -2.49
C ARG A 27 -24.51 -1.91 -2.45
N ASN A 28 -25.32 -0.94 -2.88
CA ASN A 28 -24.95 0.48 -2.86
C ASN A 28 -24.75 1.00 -1.42
N ALA A 29 -25.63 0.62 -0.49
CA ALA A 29 -25.49 0.97 0.92
C ALA A 29 -24.20 0.38 1.51
N MET A 30 -23.92 -0.91 1.26
CA MET A 30 -22.70 -1.58 1.70
C MET A 30 -21.45 -0.91 1.13
N ALA A 31 -21.44 -0.54 -0.15
CA ALA A 31 -20.32 0.15 -0.79
C ALA A 31 -20.05 1.52 -0.15
N ASN A 32 -21.10 2.29 0.15
CA ASN A 32 -20.96 3.58 0.84
C ASN A 32 -20.42 3.41 2.26
N ILE A 33 -20.98 2.48 3.03
CA ILE A 33 -20.54 2.14 4.39
C ILE A 33 -19.05 1.72 4.40
N LEU A 34 -18.65 0.88 3.44
CA LEU A 34 -17.27 0.47 3.23
C LEU A 34 -16.34 1.65 2.97
N LYS A 35 -16.78 2.59 2.11
CA LYS A 35 -16.01 3.79 1.79
C LYS A 35 -15.81 4.68 3.01
N GLU A 36 -16.85 4.90 3.81
CA GLU A 36 -16.74 5.71 5.05
C GLU A 36 -15.86 5.02 6.10
N LYS A 37 -15.91 3.69 6.22
CA LYS A 37 -14.95 2.92 7.05
C LYS A 37 -13.51 3.14 6.62
N LYS A 38 -13.22 3.06 5.32
CA LYS A 38 -11.88 3.35 4.77
C LYS A 38 -11.42 4.79 5.05
N ILE A 39 -12.33 5.74 5.20
CA ILE A 39 -12.00 7.14 5.57
C ILE A 39 -11.64 7.20 7.05
N VAL A 40 -12.44 6.61 7.93
CA VAL A 40 -12.15 6.57 9.38
C VAL A 40 -10.88 5.81 9.72
N ASP A 41 -10.58 4.72 9.02
CA ASP A 41 -9.30 4.01 9.17
C ASP A 41 -8.11 4.95 8.88
N ARG A 42 -8.20 5.78 7.84
CA ARG A 42 -7.16 6.78 7.53
C ARG A 42 -7.04 7.85 8.60
N MET A 43 -8.15 8.26 9.22
CA MET A 43 -8.15 9.24 10.31
C MET A 43 -7.51 8.68 11.59
N ASN A 44 -7.72 7.39 11.86
CA ASN A 44 -7.11 6.71 13.00
C ASN A 44 -5.65 6.33 12.77
N GLY A 45 -5.07 6.67 11.61
CA GLY A 45 -3.73 6.22 11.23
C GLY A 45 -3.63 4.70 11.04
N HIS A 46 -4.77 4.01 10.89
CA HIS A 46 -4.79 2.60 10.48
C HIS A 46 -4.38 2.53 9.02
N HIS A 47 -3.08 2.50 8.82
CA HIS A 47 -2.48 2.15 7.55
C HIS A 47 -2.16 0.65 7.61
N TYR A 48 -2.54 -0.10 6.58
CA TYR A 48 -2.39 -1.57 6.50
C TYR A 48 -0.93 -2.07 6.52
N PHE A 49 0.05 -1.25 6.91
CA PHE A 49 1.46 -1.54 6.75
C PHE A 49 2.19 -1.56 8.07
N LYS A 50 2.46 -2.77 8.54
CA LYS A 50 3.45 -3.06 9.59
C LYS A 50 4.61 -3.89 9.03
N TYR A 51 5.03 -3.64 7.79
CA TYR A 51 6.16 -4.38 7.21
C TYR A 51 7.47 -3.77 7.68
N LYS A 52 8.21 -4.53 8.51
CA LYS A 52 9.52 -4.11 9.01
C LYS A 52 10.62 -4.19 7.94
N ILE A 53 10.45 -5.07 6.97
CA ILE A 53 11.40 -5.35 5.89
C ILE A 53 10.59 -5.62 4.62
N THR A 54 11.11 -5.18 3.47
CA THR A 54 10.49 -5.48 2.17
C THR A 54 10.54 -6.98 1.90
N LYS A 55 9.39 -7.60 1.60
CA LYS A 55 9.32 -9.01 1.15
C LYS A 55 9.04 -9.01 -0.34
N ILE A 56 9.88 -9.69 -1.10
CA ILE A 56 9.60 -9.96 -2.51
C ILE A 56 8.79 -11.26 -2.60
N PRO A 57 7.57 -11.24 -3.19
CA PRO A 57 6.80 -12.46 -3.37
C PRO A 57 7.58 -13.51 -4.15
N GLU A 58 7.58 -14.75 -3.66
CA GLU A 58 8.27 -15.91 -4.27
C GLU A 58 7.96 -16.06 -5.77
N LYS A 59 6.70 -15.86 -6.16
CA LYS A 59 6.27 -15.87 -7.57
C LYS A 59 7.09 -14.94 -8.48
N ILE A 60 7.68 -13.87 -7.97
CA ILE A 60 8.47 -12.94 -8.81
C ILE A 60 9.79 -13.59 -9.23
N TYR A 61 10.42 -14.35 -8.32
CA TYR A 61 11.75 -14.91 -8.54
C TYR A 61 11.79 -16.43 -8.76
N LEU A 62 10.66 -17.13 -8.60
CA LEU A 62 10.52 -18.56 -8.90
C LEU A 62 9.86 -18.84 -10.26
N ASN A 63 9.18 -17.87 -10.89
CA ASN A 63 8.57 -18.09 -12.21
C ASN A 63 9.63 -18.33 -13.31
N GLU A 64 9.23 -18.79 -14.49
CA GLU A 64 10.15 -18.91 -15.63
C GLU A 64 10.61 -17.55 -16.18
N PRO A 65 11.90 -17.39 -16.55
CA PRO A 65 12.49 -16.13 -17.01
C PRO A 65 11.99 -15.74 -18.42
N ASN A 66 10.78 -15.20 -18.51
CA ASN A 66 10.32 -14.59 -19.76
C ASN A 66 10.91 -13.18 -19.92
N GLY A 67 11.84 -13.04 -20.87
CA GLY A 67 12.27 -11.74 -21.42
C GLY A 67 13.03 -10.82 -20.47
N GLN A 68 13.73 -11.35 -19.45
CA GLN A 68 14.59 -10.47 -18.63
C GLN A 68 15.76 -9.94 -19.45
N THR A 69 15.88 -8.62 -19.51
CA THR A 69 17.01 -7.93 -20.12
C THR A 69 18.30 -8.37 -19.43
N ASN A 70 19.35 -8.50 -20.25
CA ASN A 70 20.68 -9.00 -19.86
C ASN A 70 21.30 -8.08 -18.79
N ASN A 71 21.07 -8.35 -17.50
CA ASN A 71 21.57 -7.51 -16.41
C ASN A 71 23.04 -7.84 -16.13
N LEU A 72 23.94 -6.88 -16.36
CA LEU A 72 25.38 -7.04 -16.12
C LEU A 72 25.69 -7.31 -14.65
N LEU A 73 24.91 -6.74 -13.71
CA LEU A 73 25.13 -6.94 -12.27
C LEU A 73 24.90 -8.38 -11.84
N SER A 74 23.95 -9.08 -12.48
CA SER A 74 23.68 -10.50 -12.16
C SER A 74 24.75 -11.47 -12.66
N LYS A 75 25.72 -11.00 -13.45
CA LYS A 75 26.85 -11.81 -13.94
C LYS A 75 28.10 -11.68 -13.08
N LEU A 76 28.09 -10.76 -12.11
CA LEU A 76 29.21 -10.58 -11.20
C LEU A 76 29.34 -11.80 -10.28
N PRO A 77 30.55 -12.08 -9.75
CA PRO A 77 30.73 -13.08 -8.72
C PRO A 77 29.81 -12.82 -7.52
N ILE A 78 29.31 -13.88 -6.91
CA ILE A 78 28.28 -13.79 -5.87
C ILE A 78 28.76 -12.99 -4.66
N GLU A 79 30.05 -13.05 -4.33
CA GLU A 79 30.71 -12.28 -3.27
C GLU A 79 30.67 -10.77 -3.54
N VAL A 80 30.85 -10.38 -4.81
CA VAL A 80 30.78 -8.97 -5.24
C VAL A 80 29.35 -8.47 -5.14
N ILE A 81 28.37 -9.27 -5.60
CA ILE A 81 26.95 -8.92 -5.49
C ILE A 81 26.56 -8.76 -4.01
N HIS A 82 26.97 -9.68 -3.14
CA HIS A 82 26.73 -9.58 -1.70
C HIS A 82 27.28 -8.28 -1.10
N THR A 83 28.49 -7.90 -1.52
CA THR A 83 29.14 -6.66 -1.08
C THR A 83 28.36 -5.44 -1.56
N ILE A 84 27.89 -5.42 -2.81
CA ILE A 84 27.04 -4.34 -3.34
C ILE A 84 25.79 -4.18 -2.48
N PHE A 85 25.07 -5.26 -2.18
CA PHE A 85 23.88 -5.21 -1.32
C PHE A 85 24.17 -4.70 0.09
N LYS A 86 25.33 -5.06 0.66
CA LYS A 86 25.76 -4.60 1.98
C LYS A 86 26.08 -3.10 2.00
N LEU A 87 26.70 -2.59 0.93
CA LEU A 87 27.12 -1.18 0.80
C LEU A 87 25.96 -0.23 0.52
N LEU A 88 24.84 -0.72 -0.04
CA LEU A 88 23.64 0.11 -0.20
C LEU A 88 23.14 0.57 1.17
N PRO A 89 22.99 1.88 1.41
CA PRO A 89 22.74 2.41 2.76
C PRO A 89 21.31 2.17 3.23
N LEU A 90 20.32 2.26 2.32
CA LEU A 90 18.90 2.16 2.66
C LEU A 90 18.32 0.80 2.24
N ASP A 91 17.39 0.28 3.05
CA ASP A 91 16.60 -0.90 2.67
C ASP A 91 15.81 -0.65 1.37
N ALA A 92 15.40 0.61 1.12
CA ALA A 92 14.74 1.01 -0.11
C ALA A 92 15.62 0.81 -1.35
N ASP A 93 16.91 1.11 -1.27
CA ASP A 93 17.83 0.95 -2.40
C ASP A 93 18.09 -0.53 -2.65
N ARG A 94 18.22 -1.33 -1.58
CA ARG A 94 18.34 -2.80 -1.68
C ARG A 94 17.10 -3.43 -2.29
N ALA A 95 15.91 -3.03 -1.85
CA ALA A 95 14.65 -3.48 -2.41
C ALA A 95 14.51 -3.07 -3.89
N ALA A 96 14.90 -1.85 -4.25
CA ALA A 96 14.89 -1.38 -5.62
C ALA A 96 15.84 -2.21 -6.51
N LEU A 97 17.08 -2.46 -6.06
CA LEU A 97 18.03 -3.34 -6.77
C LEU A 97 17.46 -4.76 -6.90
N ALA A 98 16.87 -5.29 -5.83
CA ALA A 98 16.30 -6.63 -5.82
C ALA A 98 15.15 -6.78 -6.83
N LEU A 99 14.39 -5.72 -7.12
CA LEU A 99 13.31 -5.72 -8.10
C LEU A 99 13.77 -5.57 -9.56
N THR A 100 15.07 -5.39 -9.82
CA THR A 100 15.59 -5.23 -11.19
C THR A 100 15.64 -6.54 -11.98
N CYS A 101 15.94 -7.68 -11.34
CA CYS A 101 15.94 -9.00 -11.98
C CYS A 101 15.79 -10.13 -10.95
N LYS A 102 15.58 -11.37 -11.42
CA LYS A 102 15.36 -12.52 -10.52
C LYS A 102 16.57 -12.86 -9.67
N ALA A 103 17.76 -12.82 -10.25
CA ALA A 103 19.00 -13.11 -9.52
C ALA A 103 19.20 -12.13 -8.34
N ASN A 104 18.91 -10.84 -8.56
CA ASN A 104 18.99 -9.83 -7.50
C ASN A 104 17.89 -10.05 -6.44
N ALA A 105 16.68 -10.43 -6.85
CA ALA A 105 15.61 -10.78 -5.91
C ALA A 105 15.98 -11.97 -5.02
N GLN A 106 16.51 -13.05 -5.61
CA GLN A 106 16.98 -14.23 -4.88
C GLN A 106 18.11 -13.88 -3.92
N THR A 107 19.08 -13.08 -4.37
CA THR A 107 20.21 -12.65 -3.55
C THR A 107 19.73 -11.82 -2.35
N TYR A 108 18.84 -10.86 -2.56
CA TYR A 108 18.28 -10.06 -1.47
C TYR A 108 17.52 -10.92 -0.45
N GLU A 109 16.66 -11.82 -0.91
CA GLU A 109 15.90 -12.72 -0.04
C GLU A 109 16.81 -13.70 0.73
N HIS A 110 17.92 -14.15 0.14
CA HIS A 110 18.94 -14.95 0.81
C HIS A 110 19.69 -14.15 1.88
N LEU A 111 20.12 -12.92 1.55
CA LEU A 111 20.98 -12.11 2.42
C LEU A 111 20.24 -11.42 3.55
N LYS A 112 18.96 -11.09 3.38
CA LYS A 112 18.22 -10.27 4.36
C LYS A 112 18.19 -10.91 5.74
N ASP A 113 18.09 -12.23 5.83
CA ASP A 113 18.00 -12.99 7.09
C ASP A 113 19.33 -13.64 7.49
N LYS A 114 20.37 -13.54 6.65
CA LYS A 114 21.72 -14.02 6.96
C LYS A 114 22.29 -13.26 8.16
N MET A 115 22.79 -13.99 9.14
CA MET A 115 23.54 -13.43 10.27
C MET A 115 25.02 -13.78 10.15
N VAL A 116 25.87 -12.86 10.60
CA VAL A 116 27.32 -13.01 10.68
C VAL A 116 27.78 -12.66 12.08
N THR A 117 28.80 -13.36 12.58
CA THR A 117 29.46 -13.01 13.82
C THR A 117 30.45 -11.89 13.51
N VAL A 118 30.35 -10.79 14.25
CA VAL A 118 31.24 -9.64 14.14
C VAL A 118 31.75 -9.31 15.54
N GLU A 119 33.06 -9.17 15.65
CA GLU A 119 33.68 -8.69 16.87
C GLU A 119 33.41 -7.19 17.02
N VAL A 120 32.75 -6.81 18.10
CA VAL A 120 32.52 -5.40 18.46
C VAL A 120 33.03 -5.21 19.88
N ASN A 121 34.07 -4.37 20.02
CA ASN A 121 34.70 -4.09 21.31
C ASN A 121 35.21 -5.36 22.04
N GLY A 122 35.79 -6.31 21.32
CA GLY A 122 36.31 -7.57 21.90
C GLY A 122 35.23 -8.61 22.24
N ILE A 123 33.98 -8.37 21.85
CA ILE A 123 32.86 -9.29 22.09
C ILE A 123 32.31 -9.78 20.76
N ASP A 124 32.22 -11.09 20.60
CA ASP A 124 31.57 -11.72 19.46
C ASP A 124 30.06 -11.49 19.52
N THR A 125 29.55 -10.70 18.56
CA THR A 125 28.13 -10.40 18.44
C THR A 125 27.56 -10.92 17.13
N LYS A 126 26.39 -11.55 17.18
CA LYS A 126 25.65 -11.93 15.96
C LYS A 126 24.91 -10.71 15.44
N GLN A 127 25.22 -10.33 14.20
CA GLN A 127 24.58 -9.21 13.52
C GLN A 127 24.03 -9.65 12.16
N TYR A 128 22.99 -8.98 11.69
CA TYR A 128 22.50 -9.21 10.33
C TYR A 128 23.53 -8.78 9.30
N TYR A 129 23.67 -9.57 8.24
CA TYR A 129 24.59 -9.28 7.15
C TYR A 129 24.23 -7.96 6.45
N LEU A 130 22.94 -7.76 6.18
CA LEU A 130 22.43 -6.48 5.68
C LEU A 130 22.05 -5.56 6.86
N PRO A 131 22.49 -4.28 6.85
CA PRO A 131 22.10 -3.32 7.87
C PRO A 131 20.57 -3.17 7.98
N ARG A 132 20.01 -3.40 9.17
CA ARG A 132 18.56 -3.26 9.42
C ARG A 132 18.25 -1.95 10.13
N PRO A 133 17.14 -1.28 9.79
CA PRO A 133 16.68 -0.13 10.56
C PRO A 133 16.32 -0.57 11.98
N GLN A 134 16.89 0.10 12.99
CA GLN A 134 16.55 -0.14 14.40
C GLN A 134 15.09 0.19 14.72
N ARG A 135 14.51 1.15 14.00
CA ARG A 135 13.11 1.56 14.11
C ARG A 135 12.48 1.65 12.72
N VAL A 136 11.35 1.00 12.56
CA VAL A 136 10.58 1.04 11.31
C VAL A 136 9.62 2.21 11.41
N THR A 137 9.82 3.19 10.53
CA THR A 137 8.97 4.36 10.41
C THR A 137 8.24 4.33 9.08
N ASP A 138 7.07 4.97 9.01
CA ASP A 138 6.31 5.10 7.77
C ASP A 138 7.12 5.69 6.61
N ILE A 139 8.19 6.43 6.91
CA ILE A 139 9.10 7.03 5.93
C ILE A 139 9.85 5.95 5.13
N HIS A 140 10.24 4.84 5.76
CA HIS A 140 10.97 3.76 5.08
C HIS A 140 10.14 3.15 3.95
N ARG A 141 8.84 2.94 4.19
CA ARG A 141 7.93 2.46 3.16
C ARG A 141 7.79 3.48 2.02
N LEU A 142 7.68 4.76 2.36
CA LEU A 142 7.61 5.81 1.35
C LEU A 142 8.87 5.80 0.47
N GLN A 143 10.06 5.68 1.07
CA GLN A 143 11.35 5.58 0.37
C GLN A 143 11.36 4.43 -0.65
N VAL A 144 10.88 3.24 -0.29
CA VAL A 144 10.76 2.12 -1.23
C VAL A 144 9.79 2.48 -2.36
N LEU A 145 8.59 2.96 -2.01
CA LEU A 145 7.50 3.20 -2.97
C LEU A 145 7.84 4.28 -3.99
N VAL A 146 8.55 5.34 -3.60
CA VAL A 146 8.98 6.39 -4.53
C VAL A 146 10.06 5.89 -5.49
N ARG A 147 10.93 4.97 -5.05
CA ARG A 147 12.01 4.41 -5.89
C ARG A 147 11.50 3.40 -6.90
N VAL A 148 10.55 2.55 -6.51
CA VAL A 148 10.02 1.49 -7.38
C VAL A 148 8.93 1.99 -8.33
N ASN A 149 8.29 3.12 -8.01
CA ASN A 149 7.24 3.70 -8.84
C ASN A 149 7.79 4.77 -9.77
N GLN A 150 8.28 4.36 -10.95
CA GLN A 150 8.63 5.27 -12.05
C GLN A 150 7.45 6.19 -12.46
N GLY A 151 6.21 5.78 -12.14
CA GLY A 151 4.97 6.49 -12.49
C GLY A 151 4.55 7.61 -11.54
N PHE A 152 5.33 7.99 -10.51
CA PHE A 152 4.93 9.06 -9.58
C PHE A 152 4.57 10.37 -10.30
N MET A 153 5.28 10.69 -11.39
CA MET A 153 5.07 11.89 -12.20
C MET A 153 4.00 11.75 -13.30
N ARG A 154 3.38 10.57 -13.47
CA ARG A 154 2.36 10.38 -14.52
C ARG A 154 0.94 10.43 -13.93
N PRO A 155 0.28 11.60 -13.86
CA PRO A 155 -1.12 11.71 -13.46
C PRO A 155 -2.07 10.85 -14.30
N ALA A 156 -1.68 10.48 -15.53
CA ALA A 156 -2.46 9.65 -16.44
C ALA A 156 -2.34 8.13 -16.19
N GLY A 157 -1.56 7.68 -15.19
CA GLY A 157 -1.42 6.26 -14.88
C GLY A 157 -2.60 5.67 -14.11
N LYS A 158 -2.84 4.35 -14.28
CA LYS A 158 -3.82 3.58 -13.49
C LYS A 158 -3.51 3.61 -11.99
N TYR A 159 -2.24 3.68 -11.61
CA TYR A 159 -1.82 3.71 -10.21
C TYR A 159 -1.09 5.01 -9.88
N ARG A 160 -1.48 5.66 -8.78
CA ARG A 160 -0.80 6.83 -8.24
C ARG A 160 -0.44 6.63 -6.77
N LEU A 161 0.76 7.05 -6.37
CA LEU A 161 1.22 6.93 -4.98
C LEU A 161 0.62 8.02 -4.10
N CYS A 162 0.00 7.62 -2.99
CA CYS A 162 -0.42 8.50 -1.89
C CYS A 162 0.66 8.52 -0.81
N TYR A 163 1.19 9.70 -0.52
CA TYR A 163 2.26 9.94 0.46
C TYR A 163 1.74 9.90 1.91
N LYS A 164 0.46 10.21 2.16
CA LYS A 164 -0.11 10.13 3.52
C LYS A 164 -0.28 8.68 3.97
N CYS A 165 -0.88 7.83 3.13
CA CYS A 165 -1.16 6.43 3.47
C CYS A 165 -0.16 5.41 2.91
N ASN A 166 0.87 5.85 2.19
CA ASN A 166 1.92 4.99 1.60
C ASN A 166 1.35 3.83 0.76
N GLN A 167 0.44 4.16 -0.16
CA GLN A 167 -0.22 3.19 -1.03
C GLN A 167 -0.20 3.64 -2.48
N LEU A 168 0.01 2.69 -3.39
CA LEU A 168 -0.39 2.84 -4.78
C LEU A 168 -1.90 2.69 -4.83
N ILE A 169 -2.56 3.74 -5.31
CA ILE A 169 -4.01 3.85 -5.39
C ILE A 169 -4.41 3.69 -6.84
N ASP A 170 -5.30 2.72 -7.10
CA ASP A 170 -5.94 2.59 -8.40
C ASP A 170 -6.87 3.79 -8.63
N THR A 171 -6.53 4.62 -9.62
CA THR A 171 -7.26 5.83 -9.99
C THR A 171 -8.56 5.52 -10.74
N THR A 172 -8.74 4.29 -11.22
CA THR A 172 -9.94 3.82 -11.91
C THR A 172 -11.01 3.26 -10.96
N HIS A 173 -10.64 2.96 -9.71
CA HIS A 173 -11.57 2.40 -8.74
C HIS A 173 -12.57 3.47 -8.24
N PRO A 174 -13.89 3.21 -8.22
CA PRO A 174 -14.92 4.19 -7.83
C PRO A 174 -14.70 4.85 -6.46
N ASP A 175 -14.25 4.09 -5.45
CA ASP A 175 -13.93 4.65 -4.13
C ASP A 175 -12.86 5.76 -4.15
N ASN A 176 -11.96 5.71 -5.13
CA ASN A 176 -10.87 6.66 -5.30
C ASN A 176 -11.21 7.76 -6.31
N ALA A 177 -12.47 7.88 -6.72
CA ALA A 177 -12.93 8.99 -7.55
C ALA A 177 -12.82 10.32 -6.78
N GLY A 178 -12.41 11.37 -7.50
CA GLY A 178 -12.32 12.74 -6.98
C GLY A 178 -10.93 13.37 -7.07
N GLY A 179 -10.84 14.62 -6.63
CA GLY A 179 -9.61 15.39 -6.69
C GLY A 179 -8.58 14.94 -5.66
N TRP A 180 -7.37 14.64 -6.11
CA TRP A 180 -6.22 14.42 -5.25
C TRP A 180 -5.83 15.71 -4.53
N GLY A 181 -5.37 15.59 -3.29
CA GLY A 181 -4.83 16.69 -2.51
C GLY A 181 -3.31 16.65 -2.43
N GLY A 182 -2.76 17.55 -1.60
CA GLY A 182 -1.32 17.72 -1.44
C GLY A 182 -0.70 18.56 -2.56
N ASP A 183 0.52 18.98 -2.31
CA ASP A 183 1.33 19.77 -3.22
C ASP A 183 2.35 18.86 -3.92
N ARG A 184 2.26 18.80 -5.24
CA ARG A 184 3.19 18.03 -6.08
C ARG A 184 4.49 18.80 -6.33
N GLU A 185 4.42 20.11 -6.26
CA GLU A 185 5.51 21.04 -6.53
C GLU A 185 6.30 21.36 -5.25
N ASP A 186 5.86 20.87 -4.07
CA ASP A 186 6.64 21.00 -2.84
C ASP A 186 8.05 20.40 -3.07
N PRO A 187 9.13 21.15 -2.80
CA PRO A 187 10.50 20.71 -3.07
C PRO A 187 10.88 19.40 -2.37
N SER A 188 10.22 19.05 -1.26
CA SER A 188 10.46 17.78 -0.56
C SER A 188 9.88 16.56 -1.28
N VAL A 189 9.05 16.79 -2.29
CA VAL A 189 8.39 15.80 -3.16
C VAL A 189 9.06 15.76 -4.53
N GLU A 190 9.69 16.87 -4.94
CA GLU A 190 10.52 16.96 -6.14
C GLU A 190 11.58 15.84 -6.17
N ASN A 191 11.85 15.31 -7.36
CA ASN A 191 12.75 14.17 -7.56
C ASN A 191 12.43 12.93 -6.72
N ALA A 192 11.14 12.73 -6.43
CA ALA A 192 10.64 11.58 -5.68
C ALA A 192 11.15 11.55 -4.22
N GLY A 193 11.23 12.73 -3.58
CA GLY A 193 11.64 12.84 -2.18
C GLY A 193 10.72 12.05 -1.23
N ALA A 194 11.33 11.36 -0.27
CA ALA A 194 10.64 10.55 0.75
C ALA A 194 11.03 11.00 2.16
N THR A 195 10.74 12.26 2.46
CA THR A 195 11.01 12.87 3.78
C THR A 195 9.75 12.92 4.64
N LYS A 196 9.90 13.25 5.94
CA LYS A 196 8.76 13.54 6.82
C LYS A 196 7.90 14.68 6.26
N ARG A 197 8.53 15.71 5.69
CA ARG A 197 7.84 16.82 5.03
C ARG A 197 7.07 16.34 3.81
N ALA A 198 7.68 15.50 2.97
CA ALA A 198 7.02 14.93 1.80
C ALA A 198 5.78 14.12 2.18
N ARG A 199 5.86 13.30 3.23
CA ARG A 199 4.70 12.54 3.74
C ARG A 199 3.52 13.45 4.11
N VAL A 200 3.83 14.61 4.67
CA VAL A 200 2.81 15.60 5.02
C VAL A 200 2.36 16.33 3.75
N ARG A 201 3.24 17.01 3.03
CA ARG A 201 2.85 17.95 1.96
C ARG A 201 2.51 17.26 0.63
N GLY A 202 3.10 16.11 0.34
CA GLY A 202 3.00 15.44 -0.94
C GLY A 202 1.62 14.85 -1.27
N PRO A 203 1.49 14.24 -2.45
CA PRO A 203 0.20 13.82 -3.00
C PRO A 203 -0.62 12.94 -2.08
N ARG A 204 -1.90 13.27 -1.95
CA ARG A 204 -2.86 12.55 -1.10
C ARG A 204 -4.03 12.06 -1.92
N CYS A 205 -4.42 10.80 -1.74
CA CYS A 205 -5.56 10.24 -2.45
C CYS A 205 -6.88 10.88 -1.98
N PRO A 206 -7.96 10.77 -2.77
CA PRO A 206 -9.24 11.41 -2.44
C PRO A 206 -9.79 11.01 -1.07
N LEU A 207 -9.59 9.75 -0.67
CA LEU A 207 -10.01 9.28 0.64
C LEU A 207 -9.17 9.86 1.80
N CYS A 208 -7.86 10.06 1.61
CA CYS A 208 -7.02 10.77 2.58
C CYS A 208 -7.40 12.25 2.68
N ARG A 209 -7.70 12.89 1.55
CA ARG A 209 -8.18 14.28 1.51
C ARG A 209 -9.50 14.44 2.25
N ARG A 210 -10.46 13.51 2.06
CA ARG A 210 -11.73 13.51 2.81
C ARG A 210 -11.50 13.29 4.31
N ALA A 211 -10.59 12.38 4.67
CA ALA A 211 -10.20 12.20 6.07
C ALA A 211 -9.63 13.49 6.69
N ASP A 212 -8.74 14.19 5.98
CA ASP A 212 -8.20 15.49 6.42
C ASP A 212 -9.31 16.53 6.63
N GLN A 213 -10.28 16.58 5.71
CA GLN A 213 -11.42 17.52 5.80
C GLN A 213 -12.32 17.21 7.01
N LEU A 214 -12.61 15.94 7.27
CA LEU A 214 -13.38 15.54 8.44
C LEU A 214 -12.62 15.82 9.74
N GLU A 215 -11.31 15.64 9.75
CA GLU A 215 -10.45 15.95 10.91
C GLU A 215 -10.51 17.43 11.32
N LEU A 216 -10.84 18.35 10.41
CA LEU A 216 -11.05 19.78 10.76
C LEU A 216 -12.24 19.97 11.72
N ALA A 217 -13.22 19.05 11.70
CA ALA A 217 -14.37 19.06 12.58
C ALA A 217 -14.15 18.27 13.89
N ASN A 218 -12.92 17.89 14.22
CA ASN A 218 -12.62 17.05 15.41
C ASN A 218 -13.09 17.63 16.75
N HIS A 219 -13.31 18.95 16.82
CA HIS A 219 -13.78 19.68 17.99
C HIS A 219 -15.29 19.53 18.24
N ARG A 220 -16.04 18.99 17.26
CA ARG A 220 -17.50 18.82 17.33
C ARG A 220 -17.87 17.48 17.98
N ALA A 221 -18.97 17.44 18.74
CA ALA A 221 -19.45 16.21 19.39
C ALA A 221 -19.87 15.13 18.36
N GLU A 222 -20.42 15.58 17.24
CA GLU A 222 -20.84 14.78 16.09
C GLU A 222 -19.68 13.99 15.49
N PHE A 223 -18.45 14.52 15.56
CA PHE A 223 -17.25 13.83 15.09
C PHE A 223 -16.97 12.57 15.91
N ALA A 224 -17.12 12.65 17.23
CA ALA A 224 -16.97 11.49 18.11
C ALA A 224 -18.06 10.44 17.85
N GLN A 225 -19.30 10.89 17.62
CA GLN A 225 -20.41 10.01 17.25
C GLN A 225 -20.16 9.32 15.90
N PHE A 226 -19.72 10.07 14.89
CA PHE A 226 -19.33 9.55 13.58
C PHE A 226 -18.28 8.44 13.70
N LYS A 227 -17.18 8.69 14.43
CA LYS A 227 -16.14 7.67 14.64
C LYS A 227 -16.67 6.41 15.31
N ARG A 228 -17.61 6.53 16.27
CA ARG A 228 -18.24 5.38 16.95
C ARG A 228 -19.13 4.59 15.99
N MET A 229 -19.99 5.26 15.23
CA MET A 229 -20.89 4.61 14.26
C MET A 229 -20.09 3.82 13.22
N VAL A 230 -19.03 4.41 12.68
CA VAL A 230 -18.20 3.76 11.66
C VAL A 230 -17.38 2.59 12.24
N LYS A 231 -16.91 2.70 13.49
CA LYS A 231 -16.21 1.59 14.16
C LYS A 231 -17.10 0.36 14.35
N ASN A 232 -18.40 0.56 14.55
CA ASN A 232 -19.38 -0.51 14.74
C ASN A 232 -19.76 -1.24 13.44
N ILE A 233 -19.27 -0.78 12.27
CA ILE A 233 -19.37 -1.51 11.01
C ILE A 233 -18.47 -2.74 11.10
N THR A 234 -19.03 -3.84 11.61
CA THR A 234 -18.45 -5.16 11.56
C THR A 234 -18.76 -5.76 10.20
N MET A 235 -17.71 -6.05 9.45
CA MET A 235 -17.81 -6.93 8.29
C MET A 235 -17.14 -8.23 8.71
N LYS A 236 -17.95 -9.26 8.91
CA LYS A 236 -17.48 -10.63 8.79
C LYS A 236 -17.62 -11.02 7.33
#